data_AF-A0A559RYF4-F1
#
_entry.id   AF-A0A559RYF4-F1
#
_cell.length_a   1.000
_cell.length_b   1.000
_cell.length_c   1.000
_cell.angle_alpha   90.00
_cell.angle_beta   90.00
_cell.angle_gamma   90.00
#
_symmetry.space_group_name_H-M   'P 1'
#
loop_
_entity.id
_entity.type
_entity.pdbx_description
1 polymer ?
#
loop_
_entity_poly.entity_id
_entity_poly.type
_entity_poly.pdbx_seq_one_letter_code
_entity_poly.pdbx_strand_id
1 'polypeptide(L)'
;MNTKITQEQKLIRAKKKVASLKGYYFHLAIFIVVNSLIIFSKVTRNLENGETLEEAIYDINTFGTLFLWGVPMLLHTFKITGFGFFFGKKWEEKKINEYLND
;
A
#
# COMPACT_ATOMS: atom_id res chain seq x y z
N MET A 1 -11.89 34.68 0.95
CA MET A 1 -13.16 34.06 0.53
C MET A 1 -13.47 32.95 1.52
N ASN A 2 -14.49 33.14 2.37
CA ASN A 2 -14.83 32.18 3.44
C ASN A 2 -15.69 31.06 2.82
N THR A 3 -15.07 29.98 2.40
CA THR A 3 -15.77 28.84 1.78
C THR A 3 -16.40 27.97 2.85
N LYS A 4 -17.64 28.27 3.24
CA LYS A 4 -18.47 27.32 4.00
C LYS A 4 -18.66 26.05 3.16
N ILE A 5 -17.87 25.00 3.45
CA ILE A 5 -18.03 23.70 2.81
C ILE A 5 -19.35 23.08 3.28
N THR A 6 -20.24 22.76 2.35
CA THR A 6 -21.54 22.16 2.69
C THR A 6 -21.36 20.71 3.18
N GLN A 7 -22.29 20.23 4.03
CA GLN A 7 -22.26 18.85 4.54
C GLN A 7 -22.23 17.81 3.41
N GLU A 8 -22.93 18.11 2.31
CA GLU A 8 -22.93 17.29 1.09
C GLU A 8 -21.53 17.17 0.46
N GLN A 9 -20.78 18.28 0.37
CA GLN A 9 -19.40 18.27 -0.13
C GLN A 9 -18.46 17.49 0.79
N LYS A 10 -18.62 17.59 2.11
CA LYS A 10 -17.84 16.79 3.08
C LYS A 10 -18.12 15.29 2.89
N LEU A 11 -19.39 14.91 2.73
CA LEU A 11 -19.80 13.53 2.47
C LEU A 11 -19.24 12.99 1.14
N ILE A 12 -19.29 13.78 0.06
CA ILE A 12 -18.74 13.38 -1.25
C ILE A 12 -17.23 13.12 -1.16
N ARG A 13 -16.48 14.01 -0.46
CA ARG A 13 -15.05 13.83 -0.24
C ARG A 13 -14.74 12.57 0.56
N ALA A 14 -15.50 12.30 1.62
CA ALA A 14 -15.35 11.10 2.43
C ALA A 14 -15.61 9.82 1.61
N LYS A 15 -16.70 9.79 0.82
CA LYS A 15 -17.02 8.67 -0.07
C LYS A 15 -15.91 8.42 -1.10
N LYS A 16 -15.38 9.48 -1.73
CA LYS A 16 -14.28 9.37 -2.68
C LYS A 16 -13.02 8.81 -2.03
N LYS A 17 -12.71 9.23 -0.80
CA LYS A 17 -11.56 8.70 -0.03
C LYS A 17 -11.73 7.22 0.29
N VAL A 18 -12.91 6.80 0.77
CA VAL A 18 -13.21 5.38 1.02
C VAL A 18 -13.09 4.55 -0.26
N ALA A 19 -13.60 5.04 -1.40
CA ALA A 19 -13.47 4.34 -2.68
C ALA A 19 -11.99 4.17 -3.09
N SER A 20 -11.16 5.21 -2.94
CA SER A 20 -9.73 5.11 -3.22
C SER A 20 -9.00 4.12 -2.30
N LEU A 21 -9.36 4.08 -1.01
CA LEU A 21 -8.81 3.11 -0.05
C LEU A 21 -9.17 1.67 -0.43
N LYS A 22 -10.43 1.42 -0.81
CA LYS A 22 -10.85 0.09 -1.27
C LYS A 22 -10.05 -0.37 -2.48
N GLY A 23 -9.90 0.50 -3.49
CA GLY A 23 -9.09 0.21 -4.67
C GLY A 23 -7.63 -0.11 -4.30
N TYR A 24 -7.03 0.68 -3.41
CA TYR A 24 -5.68 0.43 -2.91
C TYR A 24 -5.53 -0.92 -2.21
N TYR A 25 -6.40 -1.25 -1.25
CA TYR A 25 -6.31 -2.52 -0.54
C TYR A 25 -6.46 -3.71 -1.47
N PHE A 26 -7.29 -3.60 -2.51
CA PHE A 26 -7.39 -4.63 -3.53
C PHE A 26 -6.08 -4.84 -4.30
N HIS A 27 -5.44 -3.75 -4.77
CA HIS A 27 -4.15 -3.84 -5.45
C HIS A 27 -3.04 -4.34 -4.51
N LEU A 28 -3.03 -3.89 -3.26
CA LEU A 28 -2.07 -4.35 -2.24
C LEU A 28 -2.24 -5.84 -1.94
N ALA A 29 -3.49 -6.32 -1.82
CA ALA A 29 -3.78 -7.73 -1.61
C ALA A 29 -3.29 -8.58 -2.80
N ILE A 30 -3.60 -8.16 -4.04
CA ILE A 30 -3.10 -8.84 -5.24
C ILE A 30 -1.57 -8.85 -5.26
N PHE A 31 -0.93 -7.72 -4.97
CA PHE A 31 0.52 -7.61 -4.90
C PHE A 31 1.12 -8.61 -3.90
N ILE A 32 0.57 -8.69 -2.68
CA ILE A 32 1.06 -9.64 -1.67
C ILE A 32 0.87 -11.07 -2.15
N VAL A 33 -0.35 -11.44 -2.58
CA VAL A 33 -0.67 -12.82 -3.01
C VAL A 33 0.21 -13.26 -4.17
N VAL A 34 0.30 -12.46 -5.23
CA VAL A 34 1.07 -12.81 -6.43
C VAL A 34 2.56 -12.92 -6.12
N ASN A 35 3.13 -11.98 -5.36
CA ASN A 35 4.55 -12.06 -5.00
C ASN A 35 4.84 -13.23 -4.07
N SER A 36 3.96 -13.53 -3.10
CA SER A 36 4.10 -14.73 -2.26
C SER A 36 4.10 -16.02 -3.09
N LEU A 37 3.23 -16.12 -4.10
CA LEU A 37 3.21 -17.27 -5.01
C LEU A 37 4.50 -17.37 -5.83
N ILE A 38 5.01 -16.25 -6.36
CA ILE A 38 6.26 -16.23 -7.13
C ILE A 38 7.44 -16.67 -6.28
N ILE A 39 7.57 -16.12 -5.06
CA ILE A 39 8.63 -16.49 -4.11
C ILE A 39 8.51 -17.98 -3.79
N PHE A 40 7.31 -18.45 -3.45
CA PHE A 40 7.08 -19.85 -3.13
C PHE A 40 7.47 -20.78 -4.28
N SER A 41 7.01 -20.49 -5.51
CA SER A 41 7.38 -21.30 -6.68
C SER A 41 8.88 -21.29 -6.97
N LYS A 42 9.56 -20.15 -6.82
CA LYS A 42 11.02 -20.07 -7.00
C LYS A 42 11.78 -20.85 -5.94
N VAL A 43 11.43 -20.65 -4.66
CA VAL A 43 12.07 -21.36 -3.55
C VAL A 43 11.92 -22.87 -3.71
N THR A 44 10.71 -23.35 -4.01
CA THR A 44 10.48 -24.78 -4.25
C THR A 44 11.34 -25.32 -5.40
N ARG A 45 11.40 -24.61 -6.53
CA ARG A 45 12.23 -25.02 -7.66
C ARG A 45 13.73 -25.04 -7.33
N ASN A 46 14.22 -24.04 -6.60
CA ASN A 46 15.62 -23.95 -6.20
C ASN A 46 16.00 -25.10 -5.24
N LEU A 47 15.12 -25.43 -4.29
CA LEU A 47 15.27 -26.60 -3.42
C LEU A 47 15.30 -27.91 -4.22
N GLU A 48 14.43 -28.06 -5.22
CA GLU A 48 14.44 -29.24 -6.12
C GLU A 48 15.74 -29.35 -6.93
N ASN A 49 16.39 -28.23 -7.24
CA ASN A 49 17.69 -28.17 -7.92
C ASN A 49 18.89 -28.44 -6.98
N GLY A 50 18.64 -28.66 -5.68
CA GLY A 50 19.66 -28.98 -4.69
C GLY A 50 20.24 -27.78 -3.94
N GLU A 51 19.69 -26.58 -4.11
CA GLU A 51 20.05 -25.43 -3.29
C GLU A 51 19.56 -25.62 -1.85
N THR A 52 20.30 -25.06 -0.89
CA THR A 52 19.85 -24.98 0.50
C THR A 52 18.68 -23.99 0.63
N LEU A 53 17.92 -24.13 1.72
CA LEU A 53 16.80 -23.22 2.00
C LEU A 53 17.25 -21.76 2.18
N GLU A 54 18.47 -21.54 2.67
CA GLU A 54 19.05 -20.21 2.80
C GLU A 54 19.37 -19.61 1.42
N GLU A 55 20.04 -20.36 0.54
CA GLU A 55 20.33 -19.94 -0.84
C GLU A 55 19.06 -19.63 -1.63
N ALA A 56 18.05 -20.51 -1.54
CA ALA A 56 16.79 -20.37 -2.24
C ALA A 56 15.98 -19.13 -1.80
N ILE A 57 16.03 -18.77 -0.52
CA ILE A 57 15.31 -17.59 0.02
C ILE A 57 16.03 -16.29 -0.31
N TYR A 58 17.36 -16.27 -0.23
CA TYR A 58 18.16 -15.06 -0.43
C TYR A 58 18.62 -14.84 -1.88
N ASP A 59 18.14 -15.63 -2.84
CA ASP A 59 18.38 -15.38 -4.27
C ASP A 59 17.84 -13.99 -4.68
N ILE A 60 18.78 -13.09 -4.98
CA ILE A 60 18.50 -11.69 -5.35
C ILE A 60 17.61 -11.60 -6.60
N ASN A 61 17.66 -12.61 -7.48
CA ASN A 61 16.84 -12.67 -8.69
C ASN A 61 15.35 -12.86 -8.37
N THR A 62 15.01 -13.34 -7.17
CA THR A 62 13.63 -13.47 -6.69
C THR A 62 12.98 -12.11 -6.43
N PHE A 63 13.78 -11.09 -6.12
CA PHE A 63 13.28 -9.77 -5.73
C PHE A 63 13.12 -8.79 -6.91
N GLY A 64 13.61 -9.10 -8.11
CA GLY A 64 13.48 -8.21 -9.27
C GLY A 64 12.03 -7.83 -9.59
N THR A 65 11.11 -8.80 -9.52
CA THR A 65 9.67 -8.57 -9.73
C THR A 65 9.06 -7.70 -8.62
N LEU A 66 9.49 -7.93 -7.37
CA LEU A 66 9.07 -7.14 -6.21
C LEU A 66 9.50 -5.68 -6.34
N PHE A 67 10.72 -5.40 -6.82
CA PHE A 67 11.18 -4.03 -7.01
C PHE A 67 10.39 -3.28 -8.10
N LEU A 68 10.17 -3.92 -9.24
CA LEU A 68 9.42 -3.31 -10.35
C LEU A 68 7.99 -2.94 -9.94
N TRP A 69 7.31 -3.82 -9.20
CA TRP A 69 5.92 -3.61 -8.76
C TRP A 69 5.80 -2.88 -7.42
N GLY A 70 6.85 -2.92 -6.60
CA GLY A 70 6.91 -2.28 -5.29
C GLY A 70 6.98 -0.76 -5.40
N VAL A 71 7.69 -0.22 -6.39
CA VAL A 71 7.79 1.24 -6.58
C VAL A 71 6.42 1.88 -6.87
N PRO A 72 5.62 1.41 -7.85
CA PRO A 72 4.25 1.90 -8.05
C PRO A 72 3.35 1.72 -6.82
N MET A 73 3.50 0.61 -6.08
CA MET A 73 2.73 0.37 -4.86
C MET A 73 3.03 1.42 -3.79
N LEU A 74 4.31 1.70 -3.54
CA LEU A 74 4.76 2.73 -2.60
C LEU A 74 4.19 4.10 -2.99
N LEU A 75 4.29 4.47 -4.28
CA LEU A 75 3.69 5.72 -4.77
C LEU A 75 2.17 5.78 -4.54
N HIS A 76 1.47 4.67 -4.73
CA HIS A 76 0.03 4.59 -4.49
C HIS A 76 -0.32 4.70 -3.00
N THR A 77 0.47 4.08 -2.13
CA THR A 77 0.38 4.24 -0.67
C THR A 77 0.53 5.72 -0.30
N PHE A 78 1.63 6.36 -0.71
CA PHE A 78 1.87 7.78 -0.46
C PHE A 78 0.75 8.68 -1.00
N LYS A 79 0.18 8.38 -2.17
CA LYS A 79 -0.94 9.16 -2.74
C LYS A 79 -2.21 9.13 -1.87
N ILE A 80 -2.48 8.03 -1.18
CA ILE A 80 -3.74 7.82 -0.46
C ILE A 80 -3.63 8.17 1.02
N THR A 81 -2.57 7.70 1.67
CA THR A 81 -2.34 7.91 3.10
C THR A 81 -1.52 9.19 3.34
N GLY A 82 -0.82 9.69 2.32
CA GLY A 82 0.16 10.75 2.50
C GLY A 82 1.24 10.30 3.47
N PHE A 83 1.72 11.24 4.27
CA PHE A 83 2.64 10.95 5.36
C PHE A 83 1.96 10.28 6.58
N GLY A 84 0.62 10.24 6.64
CA GLY A 84 -0.12 9.75 7.78
C GLY A 84 0.17 8.29 8.16
N PHE A 85 0.55 7.47 7.18
CA PHE A 85 0.98 6.09 7.42
C PHE A 85 2.21 6.01 8.36
N PHE A 86 3.13 6.97 8.28
CA PHE A 86 4.34 7.00 9.11
C PHE A 86 4.15 7.72 10.45
N PHE A 87 3.22 8.69 10.53
CA PHE A 87 3.04 9.54 11.71
C PHE A 87 1.94 9.09 12.69
N GLY A 88 1.15 8.05 12.34
CA GLY A 88 0.21 7.40 13.25
C GLY A 88 -0.96 8.27 13.75
N LYS A 89 -1.63 7.82 14.82
CA LYS A 89 -2.89 8.42 15.33
C LYS A 89 -2.81 9.92 15.63
N LYS A 90 -1.67 10.43 16.12
CA LYS A 90 -1.50 11.87 16.41
C LYS A 90 -1.60 12.73 15.15
N TRP A 91 -1.12 12.23 14.01
CA TRP A 91 -1.25 12.93 12.74
C TRP A 91 -2.69 12.88 12.21
N GLU A 92 -3.37 11.74 12.38
CA GLU A 92 -4.79 11.64 12.04
C GLU A 92 -5.64 12.61 12.86
N GLU A 93 -5.46 12.66 14.17
CA GLU A 93 -6.16 13.61 15.05
C GLU A 93 -5.89 15.06 14.66
N LYS A 94 -4.63 15.40 14.35
CA LYS A 94 -4.28 16.73 13.84
C LYS A 94 -5.01 17.06 12.54
N LYS A 95 -5.07 16.13 11.59
CA LYS A 95 -5.76 16.34 10.31
C LYS A 95 -7.27 16.44 10.47
N ILE A 96 -7.87 15.64 11.36
CA ILE A 96 -9.30 15.73 11.68
C ILE A 96 -9.62 17.11 12.26
N ASN A 97 -8.80 17.60 13.20
CA ASN A 97 -8.95 18.95 13.75
C ASN A 97 -8.78 20.05 12.70
N GLU A 98 -7.83 19.92 11.77
CA GLU A 98 -7.70 20.85 10.63
C GLU A 98 -8.98 20.86 9.77
N TYR A 99 -9.56 19.71 9.42
CA TYR A 99 -10.78 19.64 8.60
C TYR A 99 -12.08 20.06 9.31
N LEU A 100 -12.09 20.07 10.64
CA LEU A 100 -13.24 20.49 11.45
C LEU A 100 -13.22 21.99 11.76
N ASN A 101 -12.03 22.58 11.84
CA ASN A 101 -11.84 24.01 12.14
C ASN A 101 -11.74 24.91 10.89
N ASP A 102 -11.68 24.32 9.68
CA ASP A 102 -11.91 24.97 8.37
C ASP A 102 -13.38 24.80 7.89
#